data_AF-A0A7C2TKD4-F1
#
_entry.id   AF-A0A7C2TKD4-F1
#
_cell.length_a   1.000
_cell.length_b   1.000
_cell.length_c   1.000
_cell.angle_alpha   90.00
_cell.angle_beta   90.00
_cell.angle_gamma   90.00
#
_symmetry.space_group_name_H-M   'P 1'
#
loop_
_entity.id
_entity.type
_entity.pdbx_description
1 polymer ?
#
loop_
_entity_poly.entity_id
_entity_poly.type
_entity_poly.pdbx_seq_one_letter_code
_entity_poly.pdbx_strand_id
1 'polypeptide(L)' 'FASNEIAPSLAHGAAASEGWVAAIHDVMTLFVSDLDVTAAQEALVQACTDAGVCQ' A
#
# COMPACT_ATOMS: atom_id res chain seq x y z
N PHE A 1 23.31 16.31 2.98
CA PHE A 1 23.55 15.05 2.26
C PHE A 1 23.86 13.86 3.17
N ALA A 2 24.49 14.04 4.35
CA ALA A 2 24.80 12.92 5.26
C ALA A 2 23.58 12.19 5.90
N SER A 3 22.36 12.65 5.63
CA SER A 3 21.11 12.16 6.23
C SER A 3 20.06 11.74 5.20
N ASN A 4 20.45 11.56 3.93
CA ASN A 4 19.51 11.13 2.89
C ASN A 4 19.38 9.60 2.92
N GLU A 5 18.14 9.11 2.83
CA GLU A 5 17.84 7.68 2.74
C GLU A 5 17.24 7.35 1.37
N ILE A 6 17.63 6.22 0.79
CA ILE A 6 17.06 5.73 -0.47
C ILE A 6 15.81 4.91 -0.12
N ALA A 7 14.64 5.44 -0.45
CA ALA A 7 13.38 4.73 -0.29
C ALA A 7 12.99 4.01 -1.60
N PRO A 8 12.69 2.70 -1.57
CA PRO A 8 12.19 1.99 -2.74
C PRO A 8 10.77 2.42 -3.11
N SER A 9 10.44 2.40 -4.41
CA SER A 9 9.12 2.77 -4.92
C SER A 9 8.11 1.64 -4.75
N LEU A 10 6.97 1.93 -4.12
CA LEU A 10 5.81 1.03 -4.06
C LEU A 10 5.13 0.89 -5.43
N ALA A 11 4.79 2.01 -6.05
CA ALA A 11 4.05 2.04 -7.32
C ALA A 11 4.80 1.39 -8.50
N HIS A 12 6.12 1.21 -8.36
CA HIS A 12 6.96 0.54 -9.35
C HIS A 12 7.44 -0.85 -8.88
N GLY A 13 6.87 -1.36 -7.78
CA GLY A 13 7.11 -2.73 -7.29
C GLY A 13 8.45 -2.95 -6.57
N ALA A 14 9.28 -1.93 -6.38
CA ALA A 14 10.59 -2.10 -5.73
C ALA A 14 10.47 -2.31 -4.20
N ALA A 15 9.38 -1.86 -3.59
CA ALA A 15 9.19 -1.88 -2.14
C ALA A 15 8.36 -3.06 -1.61
N ALA A 16 7.64 -3.79 -2.49
CA ALA A 16 6.64 -4.77 -2.09
C ALA A 16 6.49 -5.89 -3.13
N SER A 17 5.98 -7.05 -2.70
CA SER A 17 5.64 -8.14 -3.62
C SER A 17 4.52 -7.73 -4.57
N GLU A 18 4.49 -8.31 -5.77
CA GLU A 18 3.48 -8.01 -6.79
C GLU A 18 2.05 -8.22 -6.27
N GLY A 19 1.82 -9.29 -5.51
CA GLY A 19 0.51 -9.57 -4.90
C GLY A 19 0.07 -8.49 -3.90
N TRP A 20 0.99 -7.95 -3.11
CA TRP A 20 0.66 -6.87 -2.18
C TRP A 20 0.42 -5.53 -2.89
N VAL A 21 1.22 -5.22 -3.92
CA VAL A 21 1.00 -4.05 -4.79
C VAL A 21 -0.38 -4.11 -5.45
N ALA A 22 -0.79 -5.28 -5.96
CA ALA A 22 -2.11 -5.48 -6.55
C ALA A 22 -3.23 -5.19 -5.54
N ALA A 23 -3.14 -5.73 -4.32
CA ALA A 23 -4.13 -5.45 -3.27
C ALA A 23 -4.22 -3.95 -2.93
N ILE A 24 -3.08 -3.24 -2.87
CA ILE A 24 -3.07 -1.79 -2.64
C ILE A 24 -3.72 -1.05 -3.81
N HIS A 25 -3.48 -1.45 -5.06
CA HIS A 25 -4.14 -0.86 -6.23
C HIS A 25 -5.66 -1.05 -6.21
N ASP A 26 -6.16 -2.20 -5.74
CA ASP A 26 -7.59 -2.44 -5.57
C ASP A 26 -8.19 -1.49 -4.53
N VAL A 27 -7.53 -1.31 -3.38
CA VAL A 27 -7.96 -0.34 -2.36
C VAL A 27 -7.99 1.09 -2.91
N MET A 28 -6.96 1.50 -3.64
CA MET A 28 -6.92 2.83 -4.23
C MET A 28 -7.97 3.04 -5.33
N THR A 29 -8.32 1.98 -6.06
CA THR A 29 -9.40 2.00 -7.06
C THR A 29 -10.75 2.27 -6.38
N LEU A 30 -11.04 1.58 -5.28
CA LEU A 30 -12.24 1.82 -4.48
C LEU A 30 -12.24 3.21 -3.86
N PHE A 31 -11.11 3.65 -3.31
CA PHE A 31 -10.99 4.98 -2.71
C PHE A 31 -11.30 6.11 -3.71
N VAL A 32 -10.78 6.03 -4.93
CA VAL A 32 -11.03 7.07 -5.95
C VAL A 32 -12.50 7.08 -6.40
N SER A 33 -13.18 5.94 -6.36
CA SER A 33 -14.62 5.84 -6.65
C SER A 33 -15.46 6.45 -5.52
N ASP A 34 -15.19 6.05 -4.29
CA ASP A 34 -16.12 6.24 -3.17
C ASP A 34 -15.72 7.43 -2.28
N LEU A 35 -14.47 7.86 -2.35
CA LEU A 35 -13.85 8.90 -1.52
C LEU A 35 -13.92 8.64 -0.01
N ASP A 36 -14.17 7.39 0.39
CA ASP A 36 -14.20 6.97 1.79
C ASP A 36 -12.78 6.70 2.30
N VAL A 37 -12.27 7.68 3.06
CA VAL A 37 -10.93 7.60 3.67
C VAL A 37 -10.87 6.50 4.74
N THR A 38 -11.95 6.28 5.50
CA THR A 38 -11.95 5.30 6.60
C THR A 38 -11.87 3.90 6.02
N ALA A 39 -12.72 3.60 5.03
CA ALA A 39 -12.71 2.31 4.35
C ALA A 39 -11.35 2.05 3.66
N ALA A 40 -10.76 3.07 3.03
CA ALA A 40 -9.45 2.94 2.40
C ALA A 40 -8.34 2.62 3.43
N GLN A 41 -8.34 3.30 4.58
CA GLN A 41 -7.35 3.07 5.63
C GLN A 41 -7.48 1.66 6.25
N GLU A 42 -8.71 1.24 6.56
CA GLU A 42 -8.98 -0.11 7.08
C GLU A 42 -8.53 -1.18 6.10
N ALA A 43 -8.83 -1.01 4.81
CA ALA A 43 -8.44 -1.96 3.77
C ALA A 43 -6.92 -2.00 3.55
N LEU A 44 -6.21 -0.86 3.64
CA LEU A 44 -4.75 -0.84 3.59
C LEU A 44 -4.11 -1.56 4.77
N VAL A 45 -4.65 -1.40 5.99
CA VAL A 45 -4.20 -2.15 7.17
C VAL A 45 -4.41 -3.64 6.97
N GLN A 46 -5.59 -4.05 6.49
CA GLN A 46 -5.89 -5.45 6.22
C GLN A 46 -4.93 -6.02 5.16
N ALA A 47 -4.70 -5.31 4.06
CA ALA A 47 -3.75 -5.73 3.02
C ALA A 47 -2.31 -5.90 3.58
N CYS A 48 -1.92 -5.08 4.56
CA CYS A 48 -0.62 -5.22 5.22
C CYS A 48 -0.54 -6.50 6.07
N THR A 49 -1.61 -6.84 6.80
CA THR A 49 -1.70 -8.09 7.57
C THR A 49 -1.72 -9.31 6.65
N ASP A 50 -2.51 -9.27 5.58
CA ASP A 50 -2.62 -10.37 4.60
C ASP A 50 -1.30 -10.63 3.88
N ALA A 51 -0.53 -9.57 3.61
CA ALA A 51 0.82 -9.67 3.06
C ALA A 51 1.88 -10.14 4.07
N GLY A 52 1.52 -10.29 5.35
CA GLY A 52 2.43 -10.68 6.43
C GLY A 52 3.45 -9.60 6.82
N VAL A 53 3.21 -8.35 6.46
CA VAL A 53 4.13 -7.23 6.74
C VAL A 53 3.82 -6.57 8.09
N CYS A 54 2.54 -6.43 8.42
CA CYS A 54 2.09 -5.89 9.71
C CYS A 54 1.78 -7.02 10.71
N GLN A 55 2.28 -6.90 11.94
CA GLN A 55 2.02 -7.78 13.09
C GLN A 55 1.42 -6.99 14.25
#